data_AF-A0A845ERD9-F1
#
_entry.id   AF-A0A845ERD9-F1
#
_cell.length_a   1.000
_cell.length_b   1.000
_cell.length_c   1.000
_cell.angle_alpha   90.00
_cell.angle_beta   90.00
_cell.angle_gamma   90.00
#
_symmetry.space_group_name_H-M   'P 1'
#
loop_
_entity.id
_entity.type
_entity.pdbx_description
1 polymer ?
#
loop_
_entity_poly.entity_id
_entity_poly.type
_entity_poly.pdbx_seq_one_letter_code
_entity_poly.pdbx_strand_id
1 'polypeptide(L)'
;MSDKRIRTLTEKLWARNKYTVMAKGYEHYKNIGDSLKKAQSPEELLYVYDLLKETLTLPYTKKGMRTTLQHMWGYFKKRATSEEKDEFIAAMNKQLSDLDP
;
A
#
# COMPACT_ATOMS: atom_id res chain seq x y z
N MET A 1 27.32 7.22 2.64
CA MET A 1 26.49 7.19 1.41
C MET A 1 25.77 8.52 1.28
N SER A 2 25.59 9.10 0.09
CA SER A 2 24.93 10.40 -0.02
C SER A 2 23.44 10.31 0.34
N ASP A 3 22.96 11.25 1.14
CA ASP A 3 21.55 11.43 1.55
C ASP A 3 20.57 11.25 0.36
N LYS A 4 20.94 11.78 -0.81
CA LYS A 4 20.19 11.62 -2.07
C LYS A 4 19.96 10.16 -2.47
N ARG A 5 20.93 9.27 -2.28
CA ARG A 5 20.82 7.84 -2.64
C ARG A 5 19.82 7.13 -1.73
N ILE A 6 19.85 7.40 -0.43
CA ILE A 6 18.93 6.81 0.54
C ILE A 6 17.50 7.25 0.21
N ARG A 7 17.28 8.54 -0.02
CA ARG A 7 15.96 9.08 -0.43
C ARG A 7 15.42 8.39 -1.69
N THR A 8 16.23 8.25 -2.74
CA THR A 8 15.80 7.57 -3.98
C THR A 8 15.47 6.10 -3.75
N LEU A 9 16.21 5.39 -2.89
CA LEU A 9 15.92 4.00 -2.56
C LEU A 9 14.60 3.88 -1.79
N THR A 10 14.39 4.72 -0.78
CA THR A 10 13.15 4.82 -0.01
C THR A 10 11.95 5.07 -0.90
N GLU A 11 12.01 6.06 -1.80
CA GLU A 11 10.93 6.39 -2.72
C GLU A 11 10.58 5.21 -3.64
N LYS A 12 11.58 4.54 -4.21
CA LYS A 12 11.40 3.36 -5.07
C LYS A 12 10.80 2.18 -4.30
N LEU A 13 11.29 1.93 -3.09
CA LEU A 13 10.79 0.86 -2.23
C LEU A 13 9.33 1.12 -1.86
N TRP A 14 9.00 2.36 -1.50
CA TRP A 14 7.64 2.74 -1.16
C TRP A 14 6.69 2.65 -2.34
N ALA A 15 7.05 3.24 -3.48
CA ALA A 15 6.21 3.25 -4.67
C ALA A 15 5.80 1.84 -5.12
N ARG A 16 6.71 0.86 -4.99
CA ARG A 16 6.46 -0.54 -5.35
C ARG A 16 5.52 -1.28 -4.39
N ASN A 17 5.58 -0.98 -3.10
CA ASN A 17 4.97 -1.83 -2.08
C ASN A 17 3.77 -1.20 -1.36
N LYS A 18 3.59 0.13 -1.44
CA LYS A 18 2.64 0.85 -0.60
C LYS A 18 1.20 0.31 -0.66
N TYR A 19 0.72 -0.12 -1.82
CA TYR A 19 -0.65 -0.65 -1.93
C TYR A 19 -0.76 -2.08 -1.42
N THR A 20 0.25 -2.92 -1.65
CA THR A 20 0.31 -4.27 -1.06
C THR A 20 0.35 -4.21 0.46
N VAL A 21 1.11 -3.27 1.02
CA VAL A 21 1.14 -3.02 2.47
C VAL A 21 -0.23 -2.55 2.96
N MET A 22 -0.85 -1.58 2.28
CA MET A 22 -2.19 -1.09 2.64
C MET A 22 -3.25 -2.20 2.62
N ALA A 23 -3.15 -3.11 1.65
CA ALA A 23 -4.05 -4.24 1.47
C ALA A 23 -3.96 -5.26 2.61
N LYS A 24 -2.82 -5.33 3.29
CA LYS A 24 -2.60 -6.17 4.46
C LYS A 24 -3.06 -5.48 5.74
N GLY A 25 -2.93 -4.15 5.80
CA GLY A 25 -3.51 -3.34 6.87
C GLY A 25 -3.09 -1.87 6.81
N TYR A 26 -3.98 -0.96 7.21
CA TYR A 26 -3.70 0.48 7.10
C TYR A 26 -2.69 0.95 8.16
N GLU A 27 -2.65 0.28 9.31
CA GLU A 27 -1.65 0.45 10.35
C GLU A 27 -0.24 0.15 9.83
N HIS A 28 -0.06 -0.94 9.07
CA HIS A 28 1.22 -1.26 8.43
C HIS A 28 1.62 -0.21 7.41
N TYR A 29 0.65 0.28 6.63
CA TYR A 29 0.88 1.36 5.65
C TYR A 29 1.42 2.63 6.31
N LYS A 30 0.81 3.05 7.42
CA LYS A 30 1.30 4.22 8.17
C LYS A 30 2.69 3.97 8.75
N ASN A 31 2.87 2.83 9.43
CA ASN A 31 4.12 2.52 10.10
C ASN A 31 5.32 2.48 9.12
N ILE A 32 5.20 1.69 8.06
CA ILE A 32 6.26 1.56 7.05
C ILE A 32 6.46 2.89 6.31
N GLY A 33 5.37 3.55 5.90
CA GLY A 33 5.46 4.83 5.18
C GLY A 33 6.14 5.93 5.99
N ASP A 34 5.88 6.01 7.30
CA ASP A 34 6.51 7.00 8.17
C ASP A 34 7.95 6.62 8.53
N SER A 35 8.23 5.33 8.73
CA SER A 35 9.61 4.85 8.97
C SER A 35 10.50 5.09 7.75
N LEU A 36 9.98 4.86 6.54
CA LEU A 36 10.67 5.16 5.28
C LEU A 36 11.02 6.65 5.14
N LYS A 37 10.10 7.56 5.47
CA LYS A 37 10.36 9.02 5.43
C LYS A 37 11.46 9.47 6.41
N LYS A 38 11.61 8.75 7.53
CA LYS A 38 12.55 9.09 8.60
C LYS A 38 13.93 8.46 8.40
N ALA A 39 14.06 7.43 7.57
CA ALA A 39 15.32 6.76 7.32
C ALA A 39 16.35 7.70 6.68
N GLN A 40 17.44 7.95 7.39
CA GLN A 40 18.58 8.79 6.99
C GLN A 40 19.88 7.97 6.89
N SER A 41 19.91 6.75 7.42
CA SER A 41 21.06 5.85 7.32
C SER A 41 20.75 4.55 6.56
N PRO A 42 21.79 3.86 6.06
CA PRO A 42 21.65 2.52 5.49
C PRO A 42 21.08 1.50 6.48
N GLU A 43 21.47 1.60 7.76
CA GLU A 43 21.05 0.70 8.82
C GLU A 43 19.55 0.87 9.13
N GLU A 44 19.06 2.12 9.18
CA GLU A 44 17.64 2.42 9.33
C GLU A 44 16.84 1.92 8.13
N LEU A 45 17.34 2.13 6.90
CA LEU A 45 16.67 1.64 5.70
C LEU A 45 16.60 0.09 5.69
N LEU A 46 17.65 -0.59 6.17
CA LEU A 46 17.66 -2.04 6.29
C LEU A 46 16.60 -2.52 7.30
N TYR A 47 16.50 -1.88 8.46
CA TYR A 47 15.45 -2.17 9.44
C TYR A 47 14.04 -2.03 8.85
N VAL A 48 13.78 -0.95 8.12
CA VAL A 48 12.47 -0.74 7.48
C VAL A 48 12.21 -1.75 6.36
N TYR A 49 13.28 -2.17 5.66
CA TYR A 49 13.19 -3.22 4.66
C TYR A 49 12.80 -4.58 5.27
N ASP A 50 13.35 -4.94 6.43
CA ASP A 50 12.99 -6.18 7.12
C ASP A 50 11.54 -6.15 7.62
N LEU A 51 11.11 -5.03 8.24
CA LEU A 51 9.71 -4.80 8.62
C LEU A 51 8.75 -4.93 7.41
N LEU A 52 9.17 -4.41 6.26
CA LEU A 52 8.41 -4.55 5.02
C LEU A 52 8.32 -6.00 4.58
N LYS A 53 9.42 -6.76 4.60
CA LYS A 53 9.43 -8.18 4.23
C LYS A 53 8.50 -8.99 5.11
N GLU A 54 8.54 -8.78 6.41
CA GLU A 54 7.62 -9.42 7.37
C GLU A 54 6.17 -9.04 7.07
N THR A 55 5.90 -7.75 6.85
CA THR A 55 4.54 -7.31 6.50
C THR A 55 4.05 -7.97 5.21
N LEU A 56 4.92 -8.19 4.22
CA LEU A 56 4.54 -8.81 2.95
C LEU A 56 4.13 -10.28 3.09
N THR A 57 4.54 -10.99 4.15
CA THR A 57 4.11 -12.38 4.40
C THR A 57 2.71 -12.48 5.01
N LEU A 58 2.19 -11.39 5.59
CA LEU A 58 0.85 -11.39 6.20
C LEU A 58 -0.23 -11.64 5.16
N PRO A 59 -1.34 -12.32 5.51
CA PRO A 59 -2.46 -12.48 4.60
C PRO A 59 -3.06 -11.11 4.23
N TYR A 60 -3.68 -11.03 3.04
CA TYR A 60 -4.52 -9.89 2.73
C TYR A 60 -5.75 -9.91 3.63
N THR A 61 -6.20 -8.74 4.08
CA THR A 61 -7.43 -8.62 4.84
C THR A 61 -8.53 -8.04 3.96
N LYS A 62 -9.76 -8.51 4.12
CA LYS A 62 -10.92 -7.95 3.41
C LYS A 62 -11.05 -6.44 3.62
N LYS A 63 -10.80 -5.97 4.86
CA LYS A 63 -10.80 -4.54 5.21
C LYS A 63 -9.68 -3.79 4.48
N GLY A 64 -8.44 -4.28 4.54
CA GLY A 64 -7.29 -3.64 3.90
C GLY A 64 -7.43 -3.58 2.38
N MET A 65 -7.87 -4.68 1.75
CA MET A 65 -8.17 -4.74 0.31
C MET A 65 -9.24 -3.72 -0.09
N ARG A 66 -10.35 -3.64 0.65
CA ARG A 66 -11.39 -2.63 0.42
C ARG A 66 -10.84 -1.21 0.49
N THR A 67 -10.10 -0.88 1.55
CA THR A 67 -9.47 0.44 1.72
C THR A 67 -8.53 0.76 0.56
N THR A 68 -7.72 -0.21 0.13
CA THR A 68 -6.75 -0.05 -0.95
C THR A 68 -7.42 0.22 -2.30
N LEU A 69 -8.43 -0.58 -2.65
CA LEU A 69 -9.19 -0.40 -3.90
C LEU A 69 -9.92 0.94 -3.92
N GLN A 70 -10.57 1.32 -2.83
CA GLN A 70 -11.23 2.63 -2.71
C GLN A 70 -10.24 3.79 -2.80
N HIS A 71 -9.03 3.64 -2.23
CA HIS A 71 -7.98 4.64 -2.36
C HIS A 71 -7.52 4.79 -3.82
N MET A 72 -7.32 3.68 -4.54
CA MET A 72 -6.99 3.70 -5.97
C MET A 72 -8.11 4.34 -6.79
N TRP A 73 -9.36 4.00 -6.50
CA TRP A 73 -10.54 4.63 -7.14
C TRP A 73 -10.55 6.15 -6.99
N GLY A 74 -10.05 6.68 -5.87
CA GLY A 74 -9.89 8.11 -5.64
C GLY A 74 -9.12 8.85 -6.74
N TYR A 75 -8.21 8.18 -7.46
CA TYR A 75 -7.49 8.77 -8.60
C TYR A 75 -8.34 8.88 -9.87
N PHE A 76 -9.33 8.00 -10.05
CA PHE A 76 -10.13 7.90 -11.28
C PHE A 76 -11.49 8.59 -11.15
N LYS A 77 -12.06 8.66 -9.94
CA LYS A 77 -13.44 9.11 -9.69
C LYS A 77 -13.85 10.47 -10.25
N LYS A 78 -12.90 11.37 -10.56
CA LYS A 78 -13.17 12.69 -11.14
C LYS A 78 -13.37 12.67 -12.65
N ARG A 79 -12.94 11.59 -13.31
CA ARG A 79 -13.02 11.39 -14.76
C ARG A 79 -13.94 10.23 -15.13
N ALA A 80 -14.30 9.40 -14.17
CA ALA A 80 -15.14 8.25 -14.38
C ALA A 80 -16.62 8.63 -14.48
N THR A 81 -17.38 7.90 -15.30
CA THR A 81 -18.83 8.01 -15.38
C THR A 81 -19.51 7.33 -14.19
N SER A 82 -20.83 7.52 -14.09
CA SER A 82 -21.63 6.81 -13.07
C SER A 82 -21.62 5.31 -13.30
N GLU A 83 -21.67 4.88 -14.56
CA GLU A 83 -21.64 3.46 -14.96
C GLU A 83 -20.30 2.81 -14.59
N GLU A 84 -19.17 3.46 -14.89
CA GLU A 84 -17.83 2.96 -14.52
C GLU A 84 -17.65 2.84 -13.00
N LYS A 85 -18.26 3.75 -12.23
CA LYS A 85 -18.27 3.68 -10.77
C LYS A 85 -19.04 2.46 -10.28
N ASP A 86 -20.21 2.18 -10.86
CA ASP A 86 -21.05 1.06 -10.47
C ASP A 86 -20.38 -0.28 -10.83
N GLU A 87 -19.75 -0.36 -12.01
CA GLU A 87 -18.91 -1.49 -12.41
C GLU A 87 -17.75 -1.71 -11.45
N PHE A 88 -17.04 -0.64 -11.05
CA PHE A 88 -15.96 -0.72 -10.06
C PHE A 88 -16.46 -1.26 -8.72
N ILE A 89 -17.60 -0.77 -8.21
CA ILE A 89 -18.17 -1.22 -6.93
C ILE A 89 -18.59 -2.68 -7.01
N ALA A 90 -19.24 -3.10 -8.11
CA ALA A 90 -19.64 -4.48 -8.33
C ALA A 90 -18.44 -5.42 -8.38
N ALA A 91 -17.41 -5.08 -9.16
CA ALA A 91 -16.17 -5.85 -9.26
C ALA A 91 -15.44 -5.93 -7.92
N MET A 92 -15.33 -4.82 -7.18
CA MET A 92 -14.72 -4.79 -5.86
C MET A 92 -15.46 -5.71 -4.88
N ASN A 93 -16.80 -5.62 -4.81
CA ASN A 93 -17.57 -6.45 -3.87
C ASN A 93 -17.46 -7.95 -4.20
N LYS A 94 -17.43 -8.32 -5.49
CA LYS A 94 -17.17 -9.69 -5.94
C LYS A 94 -15.79 -10.19 -5.50
N GLN A 95 -14.73 -9.42 -5.74
CA GLN A 95 -13.38 -9.83 -5.32
C GLN A 95 -13.25 -9.96 -3.79
N LEU A 96 -13.97 -9.14 -3.03
CA LEU A 96 -13.96 -9.18 -1.57
C LEU A 96 -14.85 -10.27 -0.97
N SER A 97 -15.79 -10.87 -1.72
CA SER A 97 -16.54 -12.04 -1.24
C SER A 97 -15.68 -13.30 -1.24
N ASP A 98 -14.68 -13.35 -2.12
CA ASP A 98 -13.80 -14.50 -2.32
C ASP A 98 -12.62 -14.53 -1.33
N LEU A 99 -12.44 -13.45 -0.56
CA LEU A 99 -11.52 -13.39 0.58
C LEU A 99 -12.25 -13.86 1.83
N ASP A 100 -11.86 -15.03 2.34
CA ASP A 100 -12.38 -15.63 3.57
C ASP A 100 -12.26 -14.65 4.77
N PRO A 101 -13.16 -14.72 5.77
CA PRO A 101 -13.18 -13.83 6.94
C PRO A 101 -11.87 -13.75 7.72
#